data_AF-A0A1Z3CKD4-F1
#
_entry.id   AF-A0A1Z3CKD4-F1
#
_cell.length_a   1.000
_cell.length_b   1.000
_cell.length_c   1.000
_cell.angle_alpha   90.00
_cell.angle_beta   90.00
_cell.angle_gamma   90.00
#
_symmetry.space_group_name_H-M   'P 1'
#
loop_
_entity.id
_entity.type
_entity.pdbx_description
1 polymer ?
#
loop_
_entity_poly.entity_id
_entity_poly.type
_entity_poly.pdbx_seq_one_letter_code
_entity_poly.pdbx_strand_id
1 'polypeptide(L)'
;MKKILLGLFLILGIVSFALPKYVSPEKIKSSGYEVTDEGDFGFRIARQKNNGDATVILYYLDYPEVSSAKQLSEMSVKTAPEEFKFLDSTENKRAYINKFVSPEDKGVYSFVGKKSKIKNCYIVIMHSTNKQLSNSELTKAVDTLLDEAENFLK
;
A
#
# COMPACT_ATOMS: atom_id res chain seq x y z
N MET A 1 23.62 14.29 7.28
CA MET A 1 23.66 14.78 5.89
C MET A 1 22.50 14.13 5.16
N LYS A 2 21.56 14.96 4.72
CA LYS A 2 20.28 14.56 4.09
C LYS A 2 20.54 13.94 2.72
N LYS A 3 19.62 13.07 2.29
CA LYS A 3 19.39 12.48 0.95
C LYS A 3 19.55 10.96 1.00
N ILE A 4 18.44 10.20 1.05
CA ILE A 4 18.22 8.92 0.35
C ILE A 4 16.80 8.37 0.63
N LEU A 5 16.09 8.74 1.71
CA LEU A 5 14.75 8.16 1.93
C LEU A 5 13.68 8.63 0.92
N LEU A 6 13.91 9.73 0.19
CA LEU A 6 13.08 10.10 -0.96
C LEU A 6 13.34 9.24 -2.20
N GLY A 7 14.51 8.57 -2.31
CA GLY A 7 14.91 7.80 -3.48
C GLY A 7 14.18 6.47 -3.65
N LEU A 8 13.65 5.90 -2.57
CA LEU A 8 12.92 4.61 -2.63
C LEU A 8 11.52 4.76 -3.26
N PHE A 9 11.03 6.00 -3.36
CA PHE A 9 9.81 6.38 -4.07
C PHE A 9 10.07 7.07 -5.41
N LEU A 10 11.35 7.29 -5.76
CA LEU A 10 11.74 8.18 -6.84
C LEU A 10 12.20 7.41 -8.07
N ILE A 11 11.25 6.83 -8.78
CA ILE A 11 11.31 6.87 -10.24
C ILE A 11 9.86 6.95 -10.66
N LEU A 12 9.43 8.04 -11.28
CA LEU A 12 8.46 8.05 -12.38
C LEU A 12 8.52 9.40 -13.09
N GLY A 13 9.09 9.39 -14.30
CA GLY A 13 8.60 10.30 -15.31
C GLY A 13 7.10 10.08 -15.49
N ILE A 14 6.38 11.11 -15.92
CA ILE A 14 4.96 11.01 -16.27
C ILE A 14 4.87 10.08 -17.48
N VAL A 15 4.74 8.78 -17.24
CA VAL A 15 4.34 7.81 -18.27
C VAL A 15 2.82 7.82 -18.28
N SER A 16 2.22 7.98 -19.45
CA SER A 16 0.76 7.94 -19.59
C SER A 16 0.32 6.48 -19.50
N PHE A 17 0.10 5.99 -18.27
CA PHE A 17 -0.39 4.65 -17.99
C PHE A 17 -1.88 4.51 -18.33
N ALA A 18 -2.25 3.45 -19.03
CA ALA A 18 -3.64 3.17 -19.39
C ALA A 18 -4.29 2.33 -18.28
N LEU A 19 -4.85 3.01 -17.28
CA LEU A 19 -5.50 2.33 -16.16
C LEU A 19 -6.59 1.34 -16.61
N PRO A 20 -6.73 0.18 -15.94
CA PRO A 20 -7.76 -0.80 -16.28
C PRO A 20 -9.18 -0.21 -16.24
N LYS A 21 -10.09 -0.74 -17.07
CA LYS A 21 -11.47 -0.21 -17.20
C LYS A 21 -12.25 -0.19 -15.88
N TYR A 22 -11.95 -1.12 -14.99
CA TYR A 22 -12.55 -1.25 -13.66
C TYR A 22 -11.98 -0.26 -12.62
N VAL A 23 -11.08 0.65 -13.02
CA VAL A 23 -10.50 1.68 -12.16
C VAL A 23 -11.05 3.05 -12.55
N SER A 24 -11.20 3.95 -11.58
CA SER A 24 -11.57 5.35 -11.76
C SER A 24 -10.34 6.26 -11.65
N PRO A 25 -9.77 6.72 -12.79
CA PRO A 25 -8.64 7.65 -12.79
C PRO A 25 -8.97 8.98 -12.10
N GLU A 26 -10.21 9.45 -12.26
CA GLU A 26 -10.69 10.69 -11.66
C GLU A 26 -10.63 10.64 -10.14
N LYS A 27 -11.11 9.54 -9.52
CA LYS A 27 -11.06 9.38 -8.07
C LYS A 27 -9.62 9.31 -7.56
N ILE A 28 -8.75 8.54 -8.22
CA ILE A 28 -7.31 8.43 -7.88
C ILE A 28 -6.66 9.82 -7.88
N LYS A 29 -6.82 10.56 -8.98
CA LYS A 29 -6.23 11.90 -9.14
C LYS A 29 -6.79 12.88 -8.10
N SER A 30 -8.10 12.88 -7.87
CA SER A 30 -8.75 13.77 -6.89
C SER A 30 -8.31 13.51 -5.45
N SER A 31 -7.93 12.27 -5.12
CA SER A 31 -7.39 11.88 -3.80
C SER A 31 -5.89 12.15 -3.65
N GLY A 32 -5.25 12.72 -4.67
CA GLY A 32 -3.82 13.07 -4.67
C GLY A 32 -2.88 11.88 -4.90
N TYR A 33 -3.39 10.79 -5.48
CA TYR A 33 -2.55 9.66 -5.87
C TYR A 33 -2.10 9.80 -7.33
N GLU A 34 -0.92 9.26 -7.61
CA GLU A 34 -0.36 9.13 -8.94
C GLU A 34 -0.16 7.66 -9.28
N VAL A 35 -0.34 7.28 -10.55
CA VAL A 35 -0.01 5.94 -11.03
C VAL A 35 1.50 5.83 -11.13
N THR A 36 2.03 4.80 -10.49
CA THR A 36 3.47 4.60 -10.30
C THR A 36 4.00 3.31 -10.88
N ASP A 37 3.11 2.43 -11.35
CA ASP A 37 3.46 1.24 -12.09
C ASP A 37 2.19 0.65 -12.72
N GLU A 38 2.33 0.02 -13.88
CA GLU A 38 1.28 -0.79 -14.50
C GLU A 38 1.88 -2.09 -15.04
N GLY A 39 1.18 -3.20 -14.85
CA GLY A 39 1.58 -4.50 -15.36
C GLY A 39 0.39 -5.40 -15.64
N ASP A 40 0.66 -6.54 -16.26
CA ASP A 40 -0.38 -7.47 -16.73
C ASP A 40 -1.33 -7.95 -15.62
N PHE A 41 -0.84 -7.97 -14.38
CA PHE A 41 -1.57 -8.49 -13.22
C PHE A 41 -1.85 -7.42 -12.16
N GLY A 42 -1.81 -6.14 -12.53
CA GLY A 42 -2.01 -5.10 -11.53
C GLY A 42 -1.53 -3.71 -11.87
N PHE A 43 -1.68 -2.82 -10.90
CA PHE A 43 -1.13 -1.47 -10.97
C PHE A 43 -0.79 -0.98 -9.56
N ARG A 44 0.06 0.05 -9.51
CA ARG A 44 0.49 0.68 -8.28
C ARG A 44 0.17 2.15 -8.30
N ILE A 45 -0.35 2.68 -7.20
CA ILE A 45 -0.52 4.11 -6.99
C ILE A 45 0.19 4.56 -5.73
N ALA A 46 0.68 5.79 -5.71
CA ALA A 46 1.35 6.37 -4.55
C ALA A 46 0.89 7.79 -4.28
N ARG A 47 0.91 8.18 -3.00
CA ARG A 47 0.63 9.53 -2.52
C ARG A 47 1.58 9.88 -1.39
N GLN A 48 2.08 11.12 -1.43
CA GLN A 48 2.80 11.73 -0.32
C GLN A 48 1.98 12.90 0.24
N LYS A 49 1.84 12.99 1.56
CA LYS A 49 1.17 14.09 2.25
C LYS A 49 2.20 15.08 2.80
N ASN A 50 1.79 16.33 2.95
CA ASN A 50 2.63 17.41 3.49
C ASN A 50 3.10 17.15 4.93
N ASN A 51 2.35 16.35 5.69
CA ASN A 51 2.71 15.95 7.05
C ASN A 51 3.79 14.85 7.09
N GLY A 52 4.33 14.43 5.93
CA GLY A 52 5.38 13.42 5.79
C GLY A 52 4.88 11.99 5.65
N ASP A 53 3.58 11.74 5.80
CA ASP A 53 3.02 10.41 5.58
C ASP A 53 3.05 10.05 4.10
N ALA A 54 3.33 8.79 3.78
CA ALA A 54 3.25 8.26 2.43
C ALA A 54 2.39 7.00 2.39
N THR A 55 1.69 6.82 1.28
CA THR A 55 0.86 5.64 1.04
C THR A 55 1.13 5.11 -0.36
N VAL A 56 1.30 3.80 -0.46
CA VAL A 56 1.34 3.04 -1.71
C VAL A 56 0.22 2.04 -1.68
N ILE A 57 -0.51 1.93 -2.77
CA ILE A 57 -1.53 0.91 -2.93
C ILE A 57 -1.16 0.07 -4.15
N LEU A 58 -1.03 -1.22 -3.94
CA LEU A 58 -0.78 -2.22 -4.96
C LEU A 58 -2.06 -3.03 -5.16
N TYR A 59 -2.52 -3.11 -6.40
CA TYR A 59 -3.64 -3.94 -6.79
C TYR A 59 -3.10 -5.12 -7.58
N TYR A 60 -3.26 -6.33 -7.05
CA TYR A 60 -2.93 -7.57 -7.75
C TYR A 60 -4.20 -8.19 -8.29
N LEU A 61 -4.40 -8.19 -9.61
CA LEU A 61 -5.54 -8.81 -10.27
C LEU A 61 -5.10 -10.09 -10.99
N ASP A 62 -5.78 -11.21 -10.69
CA ASP A 62 -5.54 -12.52 -11.32
C ASP A 62 -4.05 -12.93 -11.30
N TYR A 63 -3.30 -12.48 -10.28
CA TYR A 63 -1.87 -12.73 -10.16
C TYR A 63 -1.60 -14.22 -9.88
N PRO A 64 -1.01 -14.98 -10.83
CA PRO A 64 -1.03 -16.44 -10.81
C PRO A 64 -0.23 -17.05 -9.66
N GLU A 65 0.76 -16.33 -9.13
CA GLU A 65 1.61 -16.80 -8.03
C GLU A 65 0.96 -16.57 -6.65
N VAL A 66 -0.17 -15.85 -6.58
CA VAL A 66 -0.87 -15.54 -5.33
C VAL A 66 -2.21 -16.25 -5.26
N SER A 67 -2.31 -17.10 -4.25
CA SER A 67 -3.51 -17.89 -3.96
C SER A 67 -4.36 -17.30 -2.82
N SER A 68 -3.81 -16.36 -2.03
CA SER A 68 -4.53 -15.75 -0.91
C SER A 68 -3.95 -14.41 -0.45
N ALA A 69 -4.79 -13.60 0.19
CA ALA A 69 -4.37 -12.39 0.90
C ALA A 69 -3.34 -12.68 2.01
N LYS A 70 -3.41 -13.85 2.66
CA LYS A 70 -2.45 -14.24 3.69
C LYS A 70 -1.06 -14.43 3.09
N GLN A 71 -0.96 -15.07 1.93
CA GLN A 71 0.31 -15.24 1.22
C GLN A 71 0.95 -13.89 0.88
N LEU A 72 0.17 -12.91 0.42
CA LEU A 72 0.67 -11.55 0.17
C LEU A 72 1.15 -10.84 1.45
N SER A 73 0.49 -11.07 2.57
CA SER A 73 0.95 -10.55 3.87
C SER A 73 2.30 -11.15 4.26
N GLU A 74 2.46 -12.47 4.12
CA GLU A 74 3.72 -13.17 4.41
C GLU A 74 4.83 -12.73 3.46
N MET A 75 4.51 -12.54 2.17
CA MET A 75 5.45 -11.99 1.18
C MET A 75 5.90 -10.58 1.56
N SER A 76 4.97 -9.70 1.99
CA SER A 76 5.31 -8.33 2.41
C SER A 76 6.35 -8.29 3.53
N VAL A 77 6.34 -9.27 4.44
CA VAL A 77 7.35 -9.38 5.50
C VAL A 77 8.68 -9.89 4.95
N LYS A 78 8.65 -10.90 4.07
CA LYS A 78 9.85 -11.51 3.48
C LYS A 78 10.59 -10.59 2.51
N THR A 79 9.87 -9.71 1.82
CA THR A 79 10.42 -8.81 0.80
C THR A 79 10.58 -7.37 1.29
N ALA A 80 10.27 -7.11 2.57
CA ALA A 80 10.55 -5.81 3.16
C ALA A 80 12.06 -5.50 3.08
N PRO A 81 12.46 -4.25 2.79
CA PRO A 81 13.86 -3.84 2.86
C PRO A 81 14.48 -4.22 4.21
N GLU A 82 15.72 -4.73 4.21
CA GLU A 82 16.41 -5.22 5.42
C GLU A 82 16.52 -4.15 6.52
N GLU A 83 16.58 -2.89 6.11
CA GLU A 83 16.65 -1.71 6.98
C GLU A 83 15.31 -1.37 7.67
N PHE A 84 14.20 -1.96 7.24
CA PHE A 84 12.94 -1.91 7.96
C PHE A 84 12.85 -3.08 8.94
N LYS A 85 13.04 -2.78 10.23
CA LYS A 85 12.97 -3.78 11.27
C LYS A 85 11.52 -4.20 11.49
N PHE A 86 11.22 -5.46 11.20
CA PHE A 86 9.94 -6.08 11.51
C PHE A 86 9.68 -6.11 13.02
N LEU A 87 8.45 -5.76 13.43
CA LEU A 87 8.04 -5.70 14.83
C LEU A 87 7.04 -6.80 15.17
N ASP A 88 5.89 -6.80 14.50
CA ASP A 88 4.83 -7.78 14.70
C ASP A 88 3.94 -7.95 13.46
N SER A 89 3.17 -9.04 13.48
CA SER A 89 2.04 -9.25 12.59
C SER A 89 0.79 -9.46 13.43
N THR A 90 -0.30 -8.80 13.04
CA THR A 90 -1.62 -8.95 13.63
C THR A 90 -2.66 -9.04 12.53
N GLU A 91 -3.91 -9.30 12.89
CA GLU A 91 -5.01 -9.25 11.93
C GLU A 91 -6.29 -8.73 12.58
N ASN A 92 -7.16 -8.17 11.76
CA ASN A 92 -8.53 -7.88 12.13
C ASN A 92 -9.49 -8.51 11.12
N LYS A 93 -10.79 -8.20 11.19
CA LYS A 93 -11.79 -8.76 10.27
C LYS A 93 -11.54 -8.39 8.80
N ARG A 94 -10.85 -7.28 8.53
CA ARG A 94 -10.66 -6.72 7.18
C ARG A 94 -9.28 -6.98 6.60
N ALA A 95 -8.23 -7.04 7.42
CA ALA A 95 -6.86 -7.05 6.92
C ALA A 95 -5.91 -7.91 7.76
N TYR A 96 -4.85 -8.38 7.11
CA TYR A 96 -3.59 -8.72 7.75
C TYR A 96 -2.75 -7.44 7.89
N ILE A 97 -2.08 -7.29 9.02
CA ILE A 97 -1.37 -6.07 9.39
C ILE A 97 0.04 -6.43 9.84
N ASN A 98 1.04 -5.95 9.11
CA ASN A 98 2.44 -6.11 9.48
C ASN A 98 3.02 -4.76 9.88
N LYS A 99 3.70 -4.71 11.02
CA LYS A 99 4.35 -3.50 11.53
C LYS A 99 5.85 -3.61 11.38
N PHE A 100 6.44 -2.51 10.94
CA PHE A 100 7.87 -2.31 10.83
C PHE A 100 8.22 -0.95 11.43
N VAL A 101 9.50 -0.77 11.70
CA VAL A 101 10.08 0.52 12.04
C VAL A 101 11.23 0.81 11.07
N SER A 102 11.25 2.03 10.54
CA SER A 102 12.36 2.49 9.70
C SER A 102 13.61 2.81 10.54
N PRO A 103 14.79 3.02 9.94
CA PRO A 103 15.98 3.48 10.65
C PRO A 103 15.82 4.83 11.37
N GLU A 104 14.81 5.62 11.01
CA GLU A 104 14.49 6.93 11.61
C GLU A 104 13.38 6.83 12.67
N ASP A 105 13.11 5.64 13.22
CA ASP A 105 12.05 5.36 14.21
C ASP A 105 10.61 5.68 13.76
N LYS A 106 10.42 5.92 12.46
CA LYS A 106 9.11 6.11 11.82
C LYS A 106 8.34 4.80 11.71
N GLY A 107 7.01 4.89 11.81
CA GLY A 107 6.11 3.77 11.61
C GLY A 107 6.03 3.40 10.14
N VAL A 108 6.15 2.10 9.84
CA VAL A 108 5.98 1.55 8.49
C VAL A 108 5.05 0.34 8.60
N TYR A 109 4.03 0.29 7.74
CA TYR A 109 2.95 -0.66 7.85
C TYR A 109 2.64 -1.30 6.51
N SER A 110 2.35 -2.60 6.53
CA SER A 110 1.71 -3.32 5.42
C SER A 110 0.32 -3.76 5.84
N PHE A 111 -0.70 -3.32 5.10
CA PHE A 111 -2.09 -3.75 5.25
C PHE A 111 -2.50 -4.55 4.04
N VAL A 112 -2.88 -5.81 4.23
CA VAL A 112 -3.36 -6.67 3.15
C VAL A 112 -4.83 -6.97 3.35
N GLY A 113 -5.66 -6.42 2.46
CA GLY A 113 -7.10 -6.63 2.49
C GLY A 113 -7.46 -8.11 2.29
N LYS A 114 -8.29 -8.65 3.19
CA LYS A 114 -8.74 -10.04 3.13
C LYS A 114 -9.76 -10.31 2.03
N LYS A 115 -10.43 -9.25 1.55
CA LYS A 115 -11.44 -9.27 0.50
C LYS A 115 -11.30 -8.02 -0.34
N SER A 116 -11.69 -8.12 -1.61
CA SER A 116 -11.94 -6.98 -2.47
C SER A 116 -13.29 -7.11 -3.17
N LYS A 117 -13.85 -5.99 -3.63
CA LYS A 117 -15.09 -6.02 -4.43
C LYS A 117 -14.87 -6.61 -5.83
N ILE A 118 -13.64 -6.53 -6.35
CA ILE A 118 -13.29 -7.16 -7.61
C ILE A 118 -12.80 -8.58 -7.33
N LYS A 119 -13.41 -9.57 -7.97
CA LYS A 119 -13.03 -10.98 -7.83
C LYS A 119 -11.56 -11.14 -8.24
N ASN A 120 -10.81 -11.93 -7.47
CA ASN A 120 -9.38 -12.18 -7.66
C ASN A 120 -8.50 -10.92 -7.66
N CYS A 121 -9.00 -9.81 -7.09
CA CYS A 121 -8.18 -8.63 -6.82
C CYS A 121 -7.77 -8.62 -5.35
N TYR A 122 -6.47 -8.47 -5.09
CA TYR A 122 -5.92 -8.28 -3.76
C TYR A 122 -5.34 -6.88 -3.63
N ILE A 123 -5.71 -6.21 -2.54
CA ILE A 123 -5.23 -4.86 -2.22
C ILE A 123 -4.18 -4.96 -1.12
N VAL A 124 -2.99 -4.46 -1.43
CA VAL A 124 -1.85 -4.36 -0.51
C VAL A 124 -1.50 -2.89 -0.35
N ILE A 125 -1.53 -2.38 0.88
CA ILE A 125 -1.26 -0.98 1.20
C ILE A 125 0.02 -0.90 2.01
N MET A 126 1.04 -0.23 1.48
CA MET A 126 2.19 0.20 2.27
C MET A 126 1.92 1.62 2.79
N HIS A 127 2.05 1.83 4.09
CA HIS A 127 1.83 3.14 4.70
C HIS A 127 2.97 3.49 5.65
N SER A 128 3.58 4.65 5.48
CA SER A 128 4.57 5.19 6.41
C SER A 128 4.05 6.45 7.09
N THR A 129 4.41 6.60 8.37
CA THR A 129 4.01 7.71 9.22
C THR A 129 5.18 8.23 10.02
N ASN A 130 5.20 9.53 10.31
CA ASN A 130 6.29 10.16 11.06
C ASN A 130 6.44 9.71 12.53
N LYS A 131 5.48 8.95 13.04
CA LYS A 131 5.49 8.33 14.37
C LYS A 131 4.92 6.93 14.29
N GLN A 132 5.15 6.10 15.30
CA GLN A 132 4.41 4.86 15.44
C GLN A 132 2.95 5.13 15.81
N LEU A 133 2.05 4.42 15.15
CA LEU A 133 0.62 4.42 15.42
C LEU A 133 0.28 3.50 16.59
N SER A 134 -0.58 3.98 17.49
CA SER A 134 -1.25 3.12 18.46
C SER A 134 -2.20 2.13 17.78
N ASN A 135 -2.63 1.08 18.49
CA ASN A 135 -3.54 0.08 17.93
C ASN A 135 -4.88 0.67 17.44
N SER A 136 -5.38 1.72 18.09
CA SER A 136 -6.62 2.40 17.69
C SER A 136 -6.41 3.28 16.46
N GLU A 137 -5.30 4.00 16.35
CA GLU A 137 -4.91 4.73 15.14
C GLU A 137 -4.68 3.78 13.96
N LEU A 138 -4.03 2.64 14.20
CA LEU A 138 -3.78 1.61 13.19
C LEU A 138 -5.09 1.02 12.64
N THR A 139 -6.04 0.70 13.53
CA THR A 139 -7.36 0.20 13.11
C THR A 139 -8.06 1.22 12.22
N LYS A 140 -8.07 2.50 12.61
CA LYS A 140 -8.65 3.58 11.80
C LYS A 140 -7.93 3.75 10.46
N ALA A 141 -6.60 3.64 10.45
CA ALA A 141 -5.79 3.75 9.24
C ALA A 141 -6.11 2.61 8.26
N VAL A 142 -6.21 1.37 8.75
CA VAL A 142 -6.62 0.21 7.95
C VAL A 142 -7.99 0.44 7.33
N ASP A 143 -8.97 0.85 8.13
CA ASP A 143 -10.33 1.08 7.64
C ASP A 143 -10.36 2.17 6.56
N THR A 144 -9.78 3.32 6.87
CA THR A 144 -9.78 4.49 5.98
C THR A 144 -9.07 4.21 4.67
N LEU A 145 -7.88 3.59 4.72
CA LEU A 145 -7.06 3.37 3.54
C LEU A 145 -7.62 2.24 2.66
N LEU A 146 -8.21 1.20 3.25
CA LEU A 146 -8.91 0.17 2.47
C LEU A 146 -10.18 0.70 1.83
N ASP A 147 -10.97 1.52 2.54
CA ASP A 147 -12.17 2.16 1.96
C ASP A 147 -11.78 3.09 0.80
N GLU A 148 -10.70 3.87 0.96
CA GLU A 148 -10.15 4.71 -0.09
C GLU A 148 -9.70 3.87 -1.30
N ALA A 149 -8.94 2.80 -1.07
CA ALA A 149 -8.47 1.91 -2.13
C ALA A 149 -9.62 1.23 -2.89
N GLU A 150 -10.64 0.76 -2.19
CA GLU A 150 -11.84 0.14 -2.78
C GLU A 150 -12.68 1.16 -3.56
N ASN A 151 -12.74 2.41 -3.10
CA ASN A 151 -13.48 3.47 -3.78
C ASN A 151 -12.89 3.82 -5.16
N PHE A 152 -11.59 3.58 -5.39
CA PHE A 152 -10.95 3.80 -6.69
C PHE A 152 -11.32 2.77 -7.76
N LEU A 153 -11.76 1.59 -7.35
CA LEU A 153 -12.30 0.59 -8.26
C LEU A 153 -13.76 1.00 -8.62
N LYS A 154 -14.29 0.58 -9.77
CA LYS A 154 -15.67 0.85 -10.21
C LYS A 154 -16.67 -0.18 -9.70
#